data_AF-W6TEU5-F1
#
_entry.id   AF-W6TEU5-F1
#
_cell.length_a   1.000
_cell.length_b   1.000
_cell.length_c   1.000
_cell.angle_alpha   90.00
_cell.angle_beta   90.00
_cell.angle_gamma   90.00
#
_symmetry.space_group_name_H-M   'P 1'
#
loop_
_entity.id
_entity.type
_entity.pdbx_description
1 polymer ?
#
loop_
_entity_poly.entity_id
_entity_poly.type
_entity_poly.pdbx_seq_one_letter_code
_entity_poly.pdbx_strand_id
1 'polypeptide(L)'
;MLLKTFAQLFKRPKSKASAWDAAGSGKRLTYWQPEHSAINSLLGNHLETLRSRARDMVRKNPYASNIIETLVSNAVGTGIKPQSKAQNAEFRKSVQALWLR
;
A
#
# COMPACT_ATOMS: atom_id res chain seq x y z
N MET A 1 -39.79 -30.16 10.49
CA MET A 1 -39.13 -29.00 9.85
C MET A 1 -37.76 -28.71 10.49
N LEU A 2 -36.90 -29.72 10.64
CA LEU A 2 -35.72 -29.66 11.55
C LEU A 2 -34.52 -30.52 11.07
N LEU A 3 -34.36 -30.74 9.77
CA LEU A 3 -33.26 -31.59 9.23
C LEU A 3 -32.32 -30.89 8.23
N LYS A 4 -32.46 -29.58 7.98
CA LYS A 4 -31.59 -28.86 7.03
C LYS A 4 -30.24 -28.39 7.62
N THR A 5 -29.96 -28.66 8.90
CA THR A 5 -28.96 -27.90 9.67
C THR A 5 -27.58 -28.54 9.84
N PHE A 6 -27.42 -29.86 9.67
CA PHE A 6 -26.11 -30.50 9.95
C PHE A 6 -25.06 -30.24 8.87
N ALA A 7 -25.43 -30.32 7.59
CA ALA A 7 -24.54 -30.00 6.46
C ALA A 7 -24.17 -28.50 6.41
N GLN A 8 -25.00 -27.64 6.99
CA GLN A 8 -24.78 -26.20 7.03
C GLN A 8 -23.70 -25.81 8.04
N LEU A 9 -23.49 -26.62 9.08
CA LEU A 9 -22.44 -26.43 10.10
C LEU A 9 -21.03 -26.67 9.55
N PHE A 10 -20.90 -27.52 8.53
CA PHE A 10 -19.63 -27.80 7.84
C PHE A 10 -19.40 -26.94 6.59
N LYS A 11 -20.30 -26.02 6.26
CA LYS A 11 -20.06 -25.06 5.17
C LYS A 11 -18.95 -24.11 5.59
N ARG A 12 -17.75 -24.34 5.06
CA ARG A 12 -16.64 -23.38 5.14
C ARG A 12 -17.14 -22.03 4.61
N PRO A 13 -16.87 -20.92 5.31
CA PRO A 13 -17.19 -19.60 4.78
C PRO A 13 -16.51 -19.48 3.40
N LYS A 14 -17.27 -19.02 2.40
CA LYS A 14 -16.70 -18.74 1.08
C LYS A 14 -15.57 -17.74 1.28
N SER A 15 -14.38 -18.02 0.75
CA SER A 15 -13.27 -17.07 0.80
C SER A 15 -13.72 -15.81 0.06
N LYS A 16 -13.81 -14.69 0.79
CA LYS A 16 -13.99 -13.38 0.17
C LYS A 16 -12.76 -13.07 -0.67
N ALA A 17 -12.93 -12.34 -1.78
CA ALA A 17 -11.76 -11.82 -2.49
C ALA A 17 -10.96 -10.93 -1.54
N SER A 18 -9.65 -10.93 -1.76
CA SER A 18 -8.84 -9.82 -1.27
C SER A 18 -9.37 -8.51 -1.86
N ALA A 19 -9.45 -7.47 -1.04
CA ALA A 19 -9.78 -6.13 -1.52
C ALA A 19 -8.74 -5.56 -2.51
N TRP A 20 -7.57 -6.19 -2.59
CA TRP A 20 -6.49 -5.85 -3.50
C TRP A 20 -6.30 -6.96 -4.54
N ASP A 21 -6.22 -6.59 -5.82
CA ASP A 21 -5.97 -7.54 -6.93
C ASP A 21 -4.67 -8.34 -6.67
N ALA A 22 -3.64 -7.61 -6.22
CA ALA A 22 -2.33 -8.19 -5.89
C ALA A 22 -2.33 -9.12 -4.67
N ALA A 23 -3.36 -9.17 -3.84
CA ALA A 23 -3.47 -10.17 -2.75
C ALA A 23 -4.54 -11.24 -3.02
N GLY A 24 -5.25 -11.14 -4.15
CA GLY A 24 -6.19 -12.15 -4.60
C GLY A 24 -5.52 -13.47 -5.01
N SER A 25 -6.32 -14.54 -5.03
CA SER A 25 -5.94 -15.84 -5.56
C SER A 25 -7.09 -16.40 -6.39
N GLY A 26 -6.78 -17.21 -7.40
CA GLY A 26 -7.76 -17.81 -8.30
C GLY A 26 -8.01 -16.99 -9.57
N LYS A 27 -9.06 -17.37 -10.30
CA LYS A 27 -9.41 -16.75 -11.58
C LYS A 27 -9.90 -15.32 -11.37
N ARG A 28 -9.51 -14.43 -12.29
CA ARG A 28 -9.93 -13.02 -12.29
C ARG A 28 -11.46 -12.95 -12.22
N LEU A 29 -11.99 -12.13 -11.32
CA LEU A 29 -13.44 -11.90 -11.06
C LEU A 29 -14.22 -13.00 -10.32
N THR A 30 -13.66 -14.19 -10.04
CA THR A 30 -14.44 -15.28 -9.39
C THR A 30 -14.93 -14.95 -7.98
N TYR A 31 -14.21 -14.07 -7.28
CA TYR A 31 -14.54 -13.65 -5.92
C TYR A 31 -14.71 -12.13 -5.79
N TRP A 32 -14.75 -11.39 -6.90
CA TRP A 32 -14.80 -9.92 -6.87
C TRP A 32 -16.03 -9.43 -6.12
N GLN A 33 -15.79 -8.82 -4.96
CA GLN A 33 -16.79 -8.17 -4.14
C GLN A 33 -16.17 -6.86 -3.63
N PRO A 34 -16.72 -5.70 -4.03
CA PRO A 34 -16.29 -4.43 -3.46
C PRO A 34 -16.49 -4.44 -1.94
N GLU A 35 -15.43 -4.17 -1.20
CA GLU A 35 -15.48 -4.10 0.27
C GLU A 35 -15.77 -2.66 0.72
N HIS A 36 -16.60 -2.51 1.76
CA HIS A 36 -16.94 -1.22 2.38
C HIS A 36 -16.22 -0.97 3.71
N SER A 37 -15.29 -1.85 4.07
CA SER A 37 -14.56 -1.75 5.35
C SER A 37 -13.43 -0.71 5.29
N ALA A 38 -12.95 -0.29 6.46
CA ALA A 38 -11.88 0.68 6.56
C ALA A 38 -10.56 0.15 5.97
N ILE A 39 -9.71 1.05 5.48
CA ILE A 39 -8.42 0.69 4.85
C ILE A 39 -7.54 -0.14 5.79
N ASN A 40 -7.50 0.21 7.08
CA ASN A 40 -6.70 -0.52 8.08
C ASN A 40 -7.16 -1.97 8.25
N SER A 41 -8.47 -2.23 8.25
CA SER A 41 -9.00 -3.59 8.30
C SER A 41 -8.71 -4.39 7.02
N LEU A 42 -8.71 -3.73 5.87
CA LEU A 42 -8.36 -4.35 4.59
C LEU A 42 -6.86 -4.70 4.51
N LEU A 43 -6.00 -3.80 4.99
CA LEU A 43 -4.55 -4.03 5.00
C LEU A 43 -4.15 -5.14 5.98
N GLY A 44 -4.73 -5.16 7.18
CA GLY A 44 -4.37 -6.13 8.23
C GLY A 44 -4.39 -7.59 7.77
N ASN A 45 -5.37 -7.94 6.92
CA ASN A 45 -5.53 -9.31 6.42
C ASN A 45 -4.69 -9.66 5.18
N HIS A 46 -4.10 -8.67 4.50
CA HIS A 46 -3.48 -8.86 3.19
C HIS A 46 -2.02 -8.39 3.11
N LEU A 47 -1.51 -7.73 4.16
CA LEU A 47 -0.20 -7.08 4.17
C LEU A 47 0.96 -8.01 3.82
N GLU A 48 0.96 -9.23 4.36
CA GLU A 48 2.03 -10.20 4.11
C GLU A 48 2.12 -10.58 2.63
N THR A 49 0.97 -10.95 2.04
CA THR A 49 0.86 -11.32 0.63
C THR A 49 1.23 -10.16 -0.28
N LEU A 50 0.73 -8.95 0.01
CA LEU A 50 1.06 -7.74 -0.76
C LEU A 50 2.56 -7.45 -0.73
N ARG A 51 3.17 -7.50 0.44
CA ARG A 51 4.60 -7.22 0.62
C ARG A 51 5.48 -8.25 -0.10
N SER A 52 5.14 -9.53 0.04
CA SER A 52 5.87 -10.62 -0.61
C SER A 52 5.80 -10.50 -2.13
N ARG A 53 4.60 -10.30 -2.69
CA ARG A 53 4.39 -10.15 -4.14
C ARG A 53 5.00 -8.86 -4.69
N ALA A 54 4.92 -7.75 -3.97
CA ALA A 54 5.59 -6.50 -4.37
C ALA A 54 7.11 -6.71 -4.52
N ARG A 55 7.76 -7.34 -3.54
CA ARG A 55 9.20 -7.65 -3.59
C ARG A 55 9.54 -8.62 -4.72
N ASP A 56 8.67 -9.59 -4.98
CA ASP A 56 8.85 -10.54 -6.08
C ASP A 56 8.76 -9.86 -7.45
N MET A 57 7.79 -8.96 -7.63
CA MET A 57 7.63 -8.17 -8.85
C MET A 57 8.88 -7.33 -9.16
N VAL A 58 9.46 -6.69 -8.15
CA VAL A 58 10.68 -5.89 -8.32
C VAL A 58 11.87 -6.76 -8.76
N ARG A 59 12.01 -7.97 -8.19
CA ARG A 59 13.09 -8.89 -8.55
C ARG A 59 12.97 -9.45 -9.96
N LYS A 60 11.75 -9.67 -10.44
CA LYS A 60 11.48 -10.35 -11.72
C LYS A 60 11.25 -9.41 -12.90
N ASN A 61 10.83 -8.17 -12.64
CA ASN A 61 10.45 -7.23 -13.68
C ASN A 61 11.37 -5.98 -13.68
N PRO A 62 12.20 -5.79 -14.72
CA PRO A 62 13.10 -4.64 -14.80
C PRO A 62 12.36 -3.31 -14.88
N TYR A 63 11.15 -3.28 -15.47
CA TYR A 63 10.33 -2.06 -15.48
C TYR A 63 9.86 -1.69 -14.07
N ALA A 64 9.45 -2.68 -13.26
CA ALA A 64 9.05 -2.42 -11.88
C ALA A 64 10.22 -1.87 -11.05
N SER A 65 11.42 -2.43 -11.21
CA SER A 65 12.62 -1.91 -10.57
C SER A 65 12.94 -0.48 -11.02
N ASN A 66 12.90 -0.20 -12.32
CA ASN A 66 13.19 1.14 -12.86
C ASN A 66 12.18 2.20 -12.39
N ILE A 67 10.89 1.84 -12.30
CA ILE A 67 9.86 2.74 -11.79
C ILE A 67 10.15 3.15 -10.34
N ILE A 68 10.54 2.19 -9.49
CA ILE A 68 10.89 2.50 -8.08
C ILE A 68 12.09 3.44 -8.02
N GLU A 69 13.15 3.14 -8.77
CA GLU A 69 14.35 3.98 -8.79
C GLU A 69 14.03 5.40 -9.27
N THR A 70 13.25 5.52 -10.35
CA THR A 70 12.83 6.81 -10.90
C THR A 70 11.98 7.59 -9.89
N LEU A 71 11.07 6.92 -9.18
CA LEU A 71 10.26 7.56 -8.14
C LEU A 71 11.11 8.04 -6.97
N VAL A 72 12.05 7.23 -6.49
CA VAL A 72 12.96 7.61 -5.40
C VAL A 72 13.84 8.79 -5.84
N SER A 73 14.43 8.72 -7.02
CA SER A 73 15.25 9.80 -7.59
C SER A 73 14.48 11.10 -7.72
N ASN A 74 13.23 11.08 -8.21
CA ASN A 74 12.43 12.30 -8.34
C ASN A 74 11.87 12.81 -7.00
N ALA A 75 11.47 11.92 -6.11
CA ALA A 75 10.91 12.31 -4.81
C ALA A 75 12.00 12.89 -3.87
N VAL A 76 13.18 12.29 -3.88
CA VAL A 76 14.29 12.69 -3.01
C VAL A 76 15.22 13.69 -3.70
N GLY A 77 15.34 13.67 -5.03
CA GLY A 77 16.35 14.40 -5.83
C GLY A 77 16.34 15.92 -5.73
N THR A 78 15.38 16.50 -5.00
CA THR A 78 15.41 17.91 -4.59
C THR A 78 16.30 18.17 -3.37
N GLY A 79 16.84 17.11 -2.75
CA GLY A 79 17.72 17.19 -1.57
C GLY A 79 16.97 17.37 -0.25
N ILE A 80 17.72 17.44 0.85
CA ILE A 80 17.17 17.77 2.17
C ILE A 80 17.12 19.29 2.30
N LYS A 81 15.91 19.86 2.36
CA LYS A 81 15.70 21.28 2.65
C LYS A 81 15.50 21.49 4.15
N PRO A 82 16.46 22.07 4.88
CA PRO A 82 16.27 22.39 6.28
C PRO A 82 15.22 23.49 6.43
N GLN A 83 14.26 23.26 7.31
CA GLN A 83 13.23 24.25 7.66
C GLN A 83 13.49 24.76 9.07
N SER A 84 13.85 26.05 9.18
CA SER A 84 14.06 26.68 10.49
C SER A 84 12.75 26.80 11.27
N LYS A 85 12.77 26.37 12.54
CA LYS A 85 11.64 26.48 13.49
C LYS A 85 11.71 27.75 14.36
N ALA A 86 12.60 28.69 14.06
CA ALA A 86 12.71 29.94 14.80
C ALA A 86 11.39 30.71 14.80
N GLN A 87 11.01 31.38 15.89
CA GLN A 87 9.71 32.07 15.99
C GLN A 87 9.60 33.31 15.08
N ASN A 88 10.70 34.06 14.89
CA ASN A 88 10.74 35.24 14.03
C ASN A 88 10.74 34.87 12.54
N ALA A 89 9.79 35.39 11.77
CA ALA A 89 9.60 35.10 10.35
C ALA A 89 10.70 35.67 9.43
N GLU A 90 11.22 36.86 9.73
CA GLU A 90 12.29 37.49 8.95
C GLU A 90 13.61 36.73 9.12
N PHE A 91 13.89 36.30 10.35
CA PHE A 91 15.04 35.46 10.63
C PHE A 91 14.98 34.13 9.87
N ARG A 92 13.83 33.45 9.84
CA ARG A 92 13.66 32.21 9.05
C ARG A 92 13.98 32.42 7.56
N LYS A 93 13.54 33.54 6.97
CA LYS A 93 13.84 33.87 5.58
C LYS A 93 15.34 34.10 5.36
N SER A 94 16.00 34.84 6.25
CA SER A 94 17.43 35.11 6.13
C SER A 94 18.28 33.83 6.20
N VAL A 95 17.98 32.93 7.15
CA VAL A 95 18.65 31.62 7.28
C VAL A 95 18.39 30.75 6.06
N GLN A 96 17.16 30.74 5.54
CA GLN A 96 16.85 29.99 4.32
C GLN A 96 17.59 30.52 3.10
N ALA A 97 17.76 31.84 2.97
CA ALA A 97 18.48 32.45 1.87
C ALA A 97 19.99 32.12 1.89
N LEU A 98 20.59 32.03 3.09
CA LEU A 98 21.98 31.58 3.24
C LEU A 98 22.19 30.15 2.73
N TRP A 99 21.17 29.30 2.81
CA TRP A 99 21.24 27.91 2.37
C TRP A 99 20.92 27.69 0.89
N LEU A 100 20.44 28.72 0.19
CA LEU A 100 20.16 28.66 -1.25
C LEU A 100 21.29 29.27 -2.09
N ARG A 101 22.34 29.80 -1.44
CA ARG A 101 23.61 30.17 -2.07
C ARG A 101 24.48 28.93 -2.24
#